data_AF-A0AAD0YHG7-F1
#
_entry.id   AF-A0AAD0YHG7-F1
#
_cell.length_a   1.000
_cell.length_b   1.000
_cell.length_c   1.000
_cell.angle_alpha   90.00
_cell.angle_beta   90.00
_cell.angle_gamma   90.00
#
_symmetry.space_group_name_H-M   'P 1'
#
loop_
_entity.id
_entity.type
_entity.pdbx_description
1 polymer ?
#
loop_
_entity_poly.entity_id
_entity_poly.type
_entity_poly.pdbx_seq_one_letter_code
_entity_poly.pdbx_strand_id
1 'polypeptide(L)'
;MNIKFRNTIQFCAAGILALFALNCASNKADSGRKLIWSDEFNGKGLPDSLKWNYDVGGDGYGNDEAQFYTKNRLENARMENGNLVIEAKKENWEKNTYTSARLLTKGKFSFQYGTIEVRAKLPKGRGTWPAIWMMSENMKKWPDDGELDIMEHVGFNPGYIHASVHTKKYNHILGTQKTDTLMVKDVNEKFHVYKADWTPEKINVYIDDQKIFTYENKEKTYEAWPFDQPYFIILNLAVGGFWGGKEGIDDTIFPQKYYIDYVRVYQNK
;
A
#
# COMPACT_ATOMS: atom_id res chain seq x y z
N MET A 1 42.49 71.05 10.46
CA MET A 1 41.32 71.82 10.00
C MET A 1 40.16 70.85 9.93
N ASN A 2 39.05 71.16 10.62
CA ASN A 2 37.79 70.41 10.82
C ASN A 2 37.83 69.26 11.85
N ILE A 3 37.43 69.44 13.13
CA ILE A 3 36.05 69.58 13.72
C ILE A 3 35.35 68.20 13.74
N LYS A 4 34.79 67.60 14.82
CA LYS A 4 34.35 68.01 16.17
C LYS A 4 34.12 66.76 17.07
N PHE A 5 34.13 67.01 18.37
CA PHE A 5 33.65 66.22 19.51
C PHE A 5 32.29 65.50 19.36
N ARG A 6 32.08 64.35 20.03
CA ARG A 6 31.43 64.19 21.37
C ARG A 6 30.94 62.74 21.59
N ASN A 7 31.06 62.25 22.84
CA ASN A 7 30.26 61.29 23.62
C ASN A 7 29.53 60.14 22.88
N THR A 8 29.38 58.93 23.43
CA THR A 8 28.29 58.63 24.39
C THR A 8 28.20 57.11 24.63
N ILE A 9 27.95 56.73 25.89
CA ILE A 9 27.28 55.53 26.44
C ILE A 9 27.82 54.12 26.11
N GLN A 10 28.27 53.48 27.20
CA GLN A 10 28.49 52.05 27.36
C GLN A 10 27.14 51.37 27.63
N PHE A 11 26.60 50.62 26.66
CA PHE A 11 25.45 49.75 26.87
C PHE A 11 25.91 48.37 27.30
N CYS A 12 25.61 47.99 28.55
CA CYS A 12 25.58 46.60 28.98
C CYS A 12 24.40 45.90 28.29
N ALA A 13 24.68 45.03 27.31
CA ALA A 13 23.69 44.10 26.80
C ALA A 13 23.75 42.81 27.65
N ALA A 14 22.78 42.66 28.55
CA ALA A 14 22.51 41.41 29.25
C ALA A 14 22.08 40.35 28.22
N GLY A 15 22.84 39.25 28.13
CA GLY A 15 22.49 38.10 27.32
C GLY A 15 21.30 37.36 27.92
N ILE A 16 20.15 37.42 27.25
CA ILE A 16 19.00 36.55 27.56
C ILE A 16 19.30 35.19 26.93
N LEU A 17 19.72 34.22 27.75
CA LEU A 17 19.71 32.81 27.39
C LEU A 17 18.26 32.34 27.34
N ALA A 18 17.68 32.26 26.15
CA ALA A 18 16.42 31.57 25.94
C ALA A 18 16.69 30.05 26.03
N LEU A 19 16.40 29.44 27.19
CA LEU A 19 16.29 27.99 27.31
C LEU A 19 15.10 27.53 26.47
N PHE A 20 15.37 26.90 25.33
CA PHE A 20 14.40 26.06 24.64
C PHE A 20 14.12 24.83 25.51
N ALA A 21 13.09 24.91 26.35
CA ALA A 21 12.47 23.73 26.91
C ALA A 21 11.84 22.96 25.75
N LEU A 22 12.51 21.89 25.30
CA LEU A 22 11.87 20.88 24.47
C LEU A 22 10.72 20.29 25.27
N ASN A 23 9.51 20.72 24.93
CA ASN A 23 8.29 19.98 25.25
C ASN A 23 8.39 18.63 24.53
N CYS A 24 8.90 17.61 25.22
CA CYS A 24 8.57 16.23 24.91
C CYS A 24 7.06 16.07 25.13
N ALA A 25 6.29 16.42 24.11
CA ALA A 25 4.89 16.07 24.03
C ALA A 25 4.78 14.55 24.18
N SER A 26 3.86 14.16 25.06
CA SER A 26 3.63 12.81 25.51
C SER A 26 3.39 11.83 24.36
N ASN A 27 4.22 10.81 24.23
CA ASN A 27 3.82 9.56 23.58
C ASN A 27 2.83 8.83 24.50
N LYS A 28 1.54 9.16 24.38
CA LYS A 28 0.48 8.30 24.90
C LYS A 28 -0.31 7.73 23.72
N ALA A 29 -0.06 6.46 23.45
CA ALA A 29 -1.09 5.50 23.08
C ALA A 29 -0.51 4.07 23.21
N ASP A 30 -0.71 3.44 24.37
CA ASP A 30 -1.00 2.00 24.38
C ASP A 30 -2.32 1.86 23.63
N SER A 31 -2.26 1.74 22.30
CA SER A 31 -3.40 1.81 21.38
C SER A 31 -4.30 0.57 21.46
N GLY A 32 -4.14 -0.27 22.49
CA GLY A 32 -4.76 -1.59 22.55
C GLY A 32 -4.24 -2.54 21.47
N ARG A 33 -3.20 -2.17 20.71
CA ARG A 33 -2.67 -2.93 19.57
C ARG A 33 -1.19 -3.23 19.77
N LYS A 34 -0.79 -4.50 19.60
CA LYS A 34 0.60 -4.96 19.68
C LYS A 34 1.14 -5.14 18.26
N LEU A 35 2.21 -4.43 17.89
CA LEU A 35 2.90 -4.68 16.62
C LEU A 35 3.46 -6.11 16.60
N ILE A 36 3.11 -6.90 15.59
CA ILE A 36 3.56 -8.30 15.44
C ILE A 36 4.48 -8.50 14.24
N TRP A 37 4.41 -7.63 13.24
CA TRP A 37 5.27 -7.67 12.05
C TRP A 37 5.30 -6.30 11.38
N SER A 38 6.45 -5.93 10.81
CA SER A 38 6.53 -4.76 9.93
C SER A 38 7.69 -4.83 8.95
N ASP A 39 7.58 -4.03 7.90
CA ASP A 39 8.69 -3.58 7.08
C ASP A 39 8.60 -2.05 6.92
N GLU A 40 9.67 -1.37 7.31
CA GLU A 40 9.80 0.10 7.28
C GLU A 40 10.65 0.56 6.09
N PHE A 41 11.12 -0.39 5.25
CA PHE A 41 11.88 -0.14 4.02
C PHE A 41 13.08 0.84 4.15
N ASN A 42 13.68 0.93 5.34
CA ASN A 42 14.83 1.79 5.65
C ASN A 42 16.16 1.33 5.04
N GLY A 43 16.16 0.20 4.32
CA GLY A 43 17.33 -0.36 3.66
C GLY A 43 17.67 0.30 2.33
N LYS A 44 18.60 -0.32 1.60
CA LYS A 44 18.95 0.04 0.21
C LYS A 44 18.98 -1.24 -0.63
N GLY A 45 18.66 -1.12 -1.92
CA GLY A 45 18.75 -2.25 -2.87
C GLY A 45 17.47 -3.07 -2.89
N LEU A 46 17.57 -4.40 -2.98
CA LEU A 46 16.38 -5.26 -3.09
C LEU A 46 15.61 -5.35 -1.77
N PRO A 47 14.26 -5.50 -1.82
CA PRO A 47 13.42 -5.84 -0.67
C PRO A 47 13.93 -7.04 0.14
N ASP A 48 13.75 -7.00 1.45
CA ASP A 48 14.25 -8.00 2.40
C ASP A 48 13.75 -9.40 2.03
N SER A 49 14.67 -10.28 1.65
CA SER A 49 14.37 -11.64 1.21
C SER A 49 13.92 -12.56 2.34
N LEU A 50 13.97 -12.14 3.60
CA LEU A 50 13.33 -12.83 4.72
C LEU A 50 11.85 -12.43 4.88
N LYS A 51 11.42 -11.31 4.28
CA LYS A 51 10.05 -10.79 4.37
C LYS A 51 9.25 -10.95 3.08
N TRP A 52 9.89 -10.78 1.93
CA TRP A 52 9.20 -10.67 0.64
C TRP A 52 9.66 -11.69 -0.38
N ASN A 53 8.69 -12.39 -0.99
CA ASN A 53 8.82 -13.16 -2.21
C ASN A 53 8.32 -12.35 -3.41
N TYR A 54 8.49 -12.91 -4.61
CA TYR A 54 8.03 -12.32 -5.87
C TYR A 54 7.19 -13.33 -6.63
N ASP A 55 6.06 -12.89 -7.18
CA ASP A 55 5.48 -13.56 -8.34
C ASP A 55 6.28 -13.19 -9.59
N VAL A 56 6.45 -14.15 -10.49
CA VAL A 56 7.25 -14.00 -11.71
C VAL A 56 6.50 -14.55 -12.90
N GLY A 57 6.39 -13.76 -13.97
CA GLY A 57 5.68 -14.15 -15.17
C GLY A 57 4.94 -13.00 -15.82
N GLY A 58 4.34 -13.25 -16.98
CA GLY A 58 3.62 -12.26 -17.77
C GLY A 58 2.43 -12.86 -18.53
N ASP A 59 1.81 -13.90 -17.96
CA ASP A 59 0.69 -14.64 -18.56
C ASP A 59 -0.68 -13.99 -18.25
N GLY A 60 -0.69 -12.71 -17.89
CA GLY A 60 -1.90 -11.93 -17.63
C GLY A 60 -2.49 -12.06 -16.23
N TYR A 61 -1.97 -12.95 -15.37
CA TYR A 61 -2.38 -13.10 -13.96
C TYR A 61 -3.89 -13.30 -13.75
N GLY A 62 -4.57 -13.91 -14.73
CA GLY A 62 -6.03 -14.13 -14.70
C GLY A 62 -6.86 -12.91 -15.14
N ASN A 63 -6.22 -11.77 -15.40
CA ASN A 63 -6.84 -10.47 -15.64
C ASN A 63 -6.47 -9.83 -16.99
N ASP A 64 -5.76 -10.56 -17.87
CA ASP A 64 -5.19 -10.03 -19.13
C ASP A 64 -4.21 -8.86 -18.92
N GLU A 65 -3.51 -8.89 -17.78
CA GLU A 65 -2.49 -7.91 -17.43
C GLU A 65 -1.31 -7.91 -18.43
N ALA A 66 -0.83 -6.73 -18.83
CA ALA A 66 0.16 -6.57 -19.90
C ALA A 66 1.62 -6.71 -19.43
N GLN A 67 1.89 -6.56 -18.13
CA GLN A 67 3.25 -6.59 -17.59
C GLN A 67 3.79 -8.00 -17.36
N PHE A 68 5.12 -8.11 -17.45
CA PHE A 68 5.87 -9.17 -16.83
C PHE A 68 6.33 -8.74 -15.42
N TYR A 69 5.88 -9.44 -14.37
CA TYR A 69 6.44 -9.24 -13.03
C TYR A 69 7.81 -9.91 -12.94
N THR A 70 8.81 -9.15 -12.53
CA THR A 70 10.20 -9.60 -12.45
C THR A 70 10.59 -9.99 -11.02
N LYS A 71 11.67 -10.76 -10.90
CA LYS A 71 12.27 -11.15 -9.62
C LYS A 71 13.63 -10.49 -9.44
N ASN A 72 13.88 -9.97 -8.24
CA ASN A 72 15.20 -9.46 -7.85
C ASN A 72 15.78 -8.41 -8.82
N ARG A 73 14.92 -7.59 -9.43
CA ARG A 73 15.33 -6.56 -10.40
C ARG A 73 15.09 -5.18 -9.81
N LEU A 74 16.18 -4.44 -9.60
CA LEU A 74 16.16 -3.11 -8.96
C LEU A 74 15.33 -2.10 -9.75
N GLU A 75 15.24 -2.28 -11.06
CA GLU A 75 14.44 -1.46 -11.96
C GLU A 75 12.94 -1.59 -11.73
N ASN A 76 12.48 -2.67 -11.08
CA ASN A 76 11.06 -2.90 -10.81
C ASN A 76 10.73 -2.95 -9.32
N ALA A 77 11.67 -3.35 -8.44
CA ALA A 77 11.47 -3.36 -7.00
C ALA A 77 12.77 -3.03 -6.27
N ARG A 78 12.75 -1.96 -5.46
CA ARG A 78 13.90 -1.56 -4.64
C ARG A 78 13.49 -0.76 -3.41
N MET A 79 14.32 -0.83 -2.37
CA MET A 79 14.30 0.11 -1.25
C MET A 79 15.13 1.34 -1.60
N GLU A 80 14.50 2.51 -1.57
CA GLU A 80 15.08 3.80 -1.91
C GLU A 80 14.47 4.89 -1.01
N ASN A 81 15.32 5.67 -0.32
CA ASN A 81 14.91 6.80 0.52
C ASN A 81 13.81 6.46 1.56
N GLY A 82 13.94 5.32 2.25
CA GLY A 82 12.98 4.88 3.26
C GLY A 82 11.66 4.36 2.69
N ASN A 83 11.62 4.00 1.40
CA ASN A 83 10.43 3.47 0.75
C ASN A 83 10.77 2.20 -0.02
N LEU A 84 9.82 1.27 -0.09
CA LEU A 84 9.72 0.34 -1.22
C LEU A 84 9.21 1.12 -2.43
N VAL A 85 9.93 1.02 -3.54
CA VAL A 85 9.52 1.52 -4.85
C VAL A 85 9.23 0.33 -5.74
N ILE A 86 7.96 0.16 -6.11
CA ILE A 86 7.55 -0.72 -7.21
C ILE A 86 7.43 0.15 -8.46
N GLU A 87 8.16 -0.18 -9.52
CA GLU A 87 8.24 0.63 -10.73
C GLU A 87 7.82 -0.18 -11.96
N ALA A 88 6.74 0.28 -12.61
CA ALA A 88 6.30 -0.24 -13.89
C ALA A 88 7.01 0.51 -15.02
N LYS A 89 7.53 -0.24 -16.00
CA LYS A 89 8.30 0.29 -17.12
C LYS A 89 7.75 -0.23 -18.43
N LYS A 90 7.72 0.63 -19.45
CA LYS A 90 7.52 0.21 -20.83
C LYS A 90 8.85 -0.28 -21.39
N GLU A 91 9.00 -1.58 -21.52
CA GLU A 91 10.17 -2.23 -22.11
C GLU A 91 9.78 -3.63 -22.60
N ASN A 92 10.36 -4.07 -23.70
CA ASN A 92 10.16 -5.44 -24.17
C ASN A 92 10.88 -6.40 -23.23
N TRP A 93 10.14 -7.35 -22.67
CA TRP A 93 10.67 -8.39 -21.79
C TRP A 93 9.92 -9.69 -22.02
N GLU A 94 10.63 -10.73 -22.45
CA GLU A 94 10.01 -11.97 -22.94
C GLU A 94 8.97 -11.65 -24.04
N LYS A 95 7.70 -12.01 -23.82
CA LYS A 95 6.58 -11.72 -24.74
C LYS A 95 5.80 -10.44 -24.40
N ASN A 96 6.17 -9.76 -23.31
CA ASN A 96 5.43 -8.61 -22.78
C ASN A 96 6.10 -7.30 -23.18
N THR A 97 5.31 -6.22 -23.19
CA THR A 97 5.77 -4.85 -23.52
C THR A 97 5.95 -3.95 -22.30
N TYR A 98 5.72 -4.53 -21.11
CA TYR A 98 5.88 -3.87 -19.83
C TYR A 98 6.56 -4.80 -18.83
N THR A 99 7.31 -4.22 -17.88
CA THR A 99 7.77 -4.92 -16.67
C THR A 99 7.23 -4.22 -15.44
N SER A 100 7.07 -4.96 -14.35
CA SER A 100 6.72 -4.42 -13.03
C SER A 100 7.18 -5.39 -11.92
N ALA A 101 6.72 -5.21 -10.68
CA ALA A 101 6.89 -6.18 -9.61
C ALA A 101 5.59 -6.45 -8.84
N ARG A 102 5.48 -7.68 -8.33
CA ARG A 102 4.43 -8.16 -7.43
C ARG A 102 5.11 -8.87 -6.26
N LEU A 103 5.16 -8.18 -5.12
CA LEU A 103 5.77 -8.66 -3.90
C LEU A 103 4.72 -9.28 -2.99
N LEU A 104 5.08 -10.38 -2.34
CA LEU A 104 4.17 -11.11 -1.48
C LEU A 104 4.87 -11.72 -0.26
N THR A 105 4.17 -11.78 0.87
CA THR A 105 4.72 -12.37 2.10
C THR A 105 4.44 -13.87 2.23
N LYS A 106 3.81 -14.51 1.24
CA LYS A 106 3.49 -15.95 1.25
C LYS A 106 4.71 -16.80 1.59
N GLY A 107 4.53 -17.78 2.48
CA GLY A 107 5.60 -18.65 2.98
C GLY A 107 6.63 -17.97 3.88
N LYS A 108 6.45 -16.68 4.21
CA LYS A 108 7.34 -15.89 5.09
C LYS A 108 6.59 -15.28 6.26
N PHE A 109 5.45 -14.67 5.97
CA PHE A 109 4.56 -14.10 6.96
C PHE A 109 3.11 -14.13 6.45
N SER A 110 2.24 -14.72 7.26
CA SER A 110 0.80 -14.62 7.15
C SER A 110 0.24 -14.45 8.55
N PHE A 111 -0.93 -13.84 8.65
CA PHE A 111 -1.58 -13.60 9.94
C PHE A 111 -3.08 -13.81 9.83
N GLN A 112 -3.71 -14.10 10.95
CA GLN A 112 -5.15 -14.21 11.07
C GLN A 112 -5.64 -13.20 12.11
N TYR A 113 -6.54 -12.32 11.67
CA TYR A 113 -7.07 -11.21 12.44
C TYR A 113 -6.03 -10.19 12.92
N GLY A 114 -6.52 -9.00 13.27
CA GLY A 114 -5.71 -7.87 13.69
C GLY A 114 -5.90 -6.68 12.76
N THR A 115 -4.93 -5.77 12.77
CA THR A 115 -4.94 -4.58 11.91
C THR A 115 -3.70 -4.58 11.03
N ILE A 116 -3.89 -4.38 9.73
CA ILE A 116 -2.81 -4.06 8.79
C ILE A 116 -2.91 -2.59 8.40
N GLU A 117 -1.77 -1.91 8.38
CA GLU A 117 -1.61 -0.54 7.89
C GLU A 117 -0.51 -0.53 6.84
N VAL A 118 -0.82 0.00 5.65
CA VAL A 118 0.13 0.23 4.57
C VAL A 118 0.08 1.70 4.22
N ARG A 119 1.22 2.40 4.36
CA ARG A 119 1.32 3.81 4.00
C ARG A 119 1.95 3.94 2.64
N ALA A 120 1.20 4.45 1.66
CA ALA A 120 1.64 4.45 0.28
C ALA A 120 1.19 5.69 -0.50
N LYS A 121 1.94 6.01 -1.56
CA LYS A 121 1.61 7.02 -2.58
C LYS A 121 1.54 6.34 -3.93
N LEU A 122 0.40 6.49 -4.59
CA LEU A 122 0.03 5.72 -5.77
C LEU A 122 0.65 6.31 -7.06
N PRO A 123 0.88 5.48 -8.09
CA PRO A 123 1.20 5.96 -9.43
C PRO A 123 -0.01 6.66 -10.05
N LYS A 124 0.23 7.35 -11.17
CA LYS A 124 -0.80 8.03 -11.95
C LYS A 124 -0.91 7.45 -13.36
N GLY A 125 -2.03 7.78 -14.01
CA GLY A 125 -2.17 7.71 -15.45
C GLY A 125 -2.83 6.43 -15.97
N ARG A 126 -3.54 6.59 -17.08
CA ARG A 126 -4.34 5.54 -17.71
C ARG A 126 -3.51 4.29 -18.00
N GLY A 127 -4.00 3.15 -17.51
CA GLY A 127 -3.33 1.86 -17.62
C GLY A 127 -2.65 1.36 -16.34
N THR A 128 -2.39 2.21 -15.33
CA THR A 128 -1.82 1.73 -14.06
C THR A 128 -2.88 1.11 -13.16
N TRP A 129 -2.53 0.04 -12.45
CA TRP A 129 -3.38 -0.60 -11.44
C TRP A 129 -2.55 -1.04 -10.22
N PRO A 130 -2.22 -0.12 -9.29
CA PRO A 130 -1.64 -0.46 -8.00
C PRO A 130 -2.65 -1.18 -7.09
N ALA A 131 -2.18 -2.15 -6.31
CA ALA A 131 -3.01 -2.85 -5.32
C ALA A 131 -2.26 -3.13 -4.00
N ILE A 132 -3.02 -3.09 -2.91
CA ILE A 132 -2.68 -3.59 -1.56
C ILE A 132 -3.79 -4.56 -1.17
N TRP A 133 -3.42 -5.83 -1.08
CA TRP A 133 -4.42 -6.88 -0.95
C TRP A 133 -3.83 -8.10 -0.26
N MET A 134 -4.69 -9.06 0.04
CA MET A 134 -4.36 -10.24 0.82
C MET A 134 -5.06 -11.48 0.26
N MET A 135 -4.38 -12.61 0.32
CA MET A 135 -4.93 -13.92 -0.06
C MET A 135 -4.62 -14.96 1.02
N SER A 136 -5.44 -16.01 1.09
CA SER A 136 -5.22 -17.12 2.03
C SER A 136 -3.86 -17.81 1.80
N GLU A 137 -3.10 -18.04 2.87
CA GLU A 137 -1.88 -18.86 2.85
C GLU A 137 -2.20 -20.30 2.39
N ASN A 138 -3.41 -20.77 2.70
CA ASN A 138 -3.91 -22.10 2.38
C ASN A 138 -4.75 -22.15 1.10
N MET A 139 -4.61 -21.15 0.22
CA MET A 139 -5.35 -21.06 -1.05
C MET A 139 -5.22 -22.35 -1.86
N LYS A 140 -6.34 -23.05 -2.05
CA LYS A 140 -6.52 -24.22 -2.92
C LYS A 140 -7.13 -23.79 -4.24
N LYS A 141 -8.11 -22.89 -4.18
CA LYS A 141 -8.85 -22.42 -5.35
C LYS A 141 -9.44 -21.03 -5.09
N TRP A 142 -9.15 -20.11 -6.00
CA TRP A 142 -9.84 -18.84 -6.03
C TRP A 142 -11.22 -18.99 -6.72
N PRO A 143 -12.29 -18.32 -6.25
CA PRO A 143 -12.34 -17.41 -5.10
C PRO A 143 -12.72 -18.09 -3.77
N ASP A 144 -12.73 -19.42 -3.73
CA ASP A 144 -13.28 -20.20 -2.62
C ASP A 144 -12.59 -19.91 -1.28
N ASP A 145 -11.27 -19.75 -1.28
CA ASP A 145 -10.50 -19.50 -0.06
C ASP A 145 -10.26 -18.01 0.25
N GLY A 146 -10.86 -17.13 -0.55
CA GLY A 146 -11.01 -15.71 -0.28
C GLY A 146 -9.84 -14.80 -0.66
N GLU A 147 -10.21 -13.53 -0.84
CA GLU A 147 -9.34 -12.41 -1.20
C GLU A 147 -9.90 -11.14 -0.54
N LEU A 148 -8.99 -10.35 0.04
CA LEU A 148 -9.31 -9.06 0.66
C LEU A 148 -8.47 -7.97 0.01
N ASP A 149 -9.14 -7.08 -0.71
CA ASP A 149 -8.52 -5.92 -1.35
C ASP A 149 -8.70 -4.71 -0.46
N ILE A 150 -7.61 -4.30 0.18
CA ILE A 150 -7.58 -3.15 1.10
C ILE A 150 -7.57 -1.84 0.29
N MET A 151 -6.87 -1.86 -0.84
CA MET A 151 -6.78 -0.73 -1.75
C MET A 151 -6.54 -1.26 -3.15
N GLU A 152 -7.45 -0.92 -4.06
CA GLU A 152 -7.18 -0.93 -5.49
C GLU A 152 -7.47 0.45 -6.06
N HIS A 153 -6.67 0.83 -7.05
CA HIS A 153 -6.85 2.07 -7.79
C HIS A 153 -6.53 1.81 -9.26
N VAL A 154 -7.28 2.42 -10.16
CA VAL A 154 -7.02 2.36 -11.60
C VAL A 154 -6.78 3.76 -12.14
N GLY A 155 -5.68 3.93 -12.87
CA GLY A 155 -5.19 5.26 -13.23
C GLY A 155 -6.02 6.00 -14.27
N PHE A 156 -6.94 5.32 -14.96
CA PHE A 156 -7.94 5.97 -15.82
C PHE A 156 -9.07 6.63 -15.01
N ASN A 157 -9.26 6.23 -13.75
CA ASN A 157 -10.24 6.80 -12.83
C ASN A 157 -9.55 7.38 -11.58
N PRO A 158 -8.79 8.48 -11.74
CA PRO A 158 -7.92 9.00 -10.69
C PRO A 158 -8.69 9.35 -9.40
N GLY A 159 -8.12 8.93 -8.27
CA GLY A 159 -8.64 9.22 -6.93
C GLY A 159 -9.76 8.32 -6.44
N TYR A 160 -10.44 7.55 -7.28
CA TYR A 160 -11.41 6.55 -6.80
C TYR A 160 -10.68 5.30 -6.30
N ILE A 161 -10.60 5.15 -4.99
CA ILE A 161 -10.07 3.96 -4.34
C ILE A 161 -11.20 2.95 -4.12
N HIS A 162 -10.89 1.68 -4.34
CA HIS A 162 -11.78 0.54 -4.12
C HIS A 162 -11.26 -0.31 -2.96
N ALA A 163 -12.18 -0.76 -2.12
CA ALA A 163 -11.94 -1.83 -1.16
C ALA A 163 -12.96 -2.93 -1.40
N SER A 164 -12.49 -4.16 -1.56
CA SER A 164 -13.30 -5.29 -2.00
C SER A 164 -13.04 -6.54 -1.16
N VAL A 165 -14.01 -7.44 -1.15
CA VAL A 165 -13.78 -8.84 -0.81
C VAL A 165 -14.28 -9.75 -1.92
N HIS A 166 -13.51 -10.79 -2.19
CA HIS A 166 -13.92 -11.88 -3.06
C HIS A 166 -13.98 -13.19 -2.28
N THR A 167 -15.07 -13.93 -2.46
CA THR A 167 -15.35 -15.23 -1.84
C THR A 167 -16.08 -16.12 -2.85
N LYS A 168 -16.26 -17.41 -2.54
CA LYS A 168 -17.08 -18.30 -3.38
C LYS A 168 -18.45 -17.71 -3.71
N LYS A 169 -19.12 -17.11 -2.71
CA LYS A 169 -20.46 -16.53 -2.85
C LYS A 169 -20.44 -15.13 -3.48
N TYR A 170 -19.41 -14.33 -3.18
CA TYR A 170 -19.33 -12.92 -3.55
C TYR A 170 -18.06 -12.68 -4.35
N ASN A 171 -18.10 -12.71 -5.69
CA ASN A 171 -16.91 -12.48 -6.51
C ASN A 171 -17.26 -11.83 -7.86
N HIS A 172 -16.23 -11.35 -8.55
CA HIS A 172 -16.40 -10.57 -9.78
C HIS A 172 -16.86 -11.42 -10.97
N ILE A 173 -16.56 -12.73 -11.01
CA ILE A 173 -17.05 -13.63 -12.07
C ILE A 173 -18.58 -13.69 -12.03
N LEU A 174 -19.16 -13.71 -10.82
CA LEU A 174 -20.60 -13.70 -10.60
C LEU A 174 -21.21 -12.28 -10.57
N GLY A 175 -20.38 -11.23 -10.55
CA GLY A 175 -20.83 -9.85 -10.32
C GLY A 175 -21.43 -9.60 -8.93
N THR A 176 -21.07 -10.43 -7.94
CA THR A 176 -21.61 -10.41 -6.58
C THR A 176 -20.62 -9.96 -5.52
N GLN A 177 -19.41 -9.55 -5.92
CA GLN A 177 -18.38 -9.04 -5.01
C GLN A 177 -18.92 -7.91 -4.13
N LYS A 178 -18.37 -7.77 -2.92
CA LYS A 178 -18.70 -6.65 -2.04
C LYS A 178 -17.59 -5.64 -2.16
N THR A 179 -17.94 -4.45 -2.65
CA THR A 179 -17.00 -3.37 -2.90
C THR A 179 -17.64 -2.05 -2.49
N ASP A 180 -16.90 -1.21 -1.78
CA ASP A 180 -17.21 0.21 -1.62
C ASP A 180 -16.07 1.05 -2.21
N THR A 181 -16.36 2.33 -2.46
CA THR A 181 -15.39 3.26 -3.05
C THR A 181 -15.33 4.57 -2.28
N LEU A 182 -14.15 5.20 -2.29
CA LEU A 182 -13.96 6.57 -1.79
C LEU A 182 -13.12 7.37 -2.78
N MET A 183 -13.54 8.62 -3.03
CA MET A 183 -12.75 9.60 -3.77
C MET A 183 -11.72 10.26 -2.84
N VAL A 184 -10.44 10.08 -3.15
CA VAL A 184 -9.29 10.72 -2.50
C VAL A 184 -8.43 11.36 -3.59
N LYS A 185 -8.47 12.70 -3.68
CA LYS A 185 -7.98 13.42 -4.87
C LYS A 185 -6.46 13.43 -5.03
N ASP A 186 -5.71 13.29 -3.94
CA ASP A 186 -4.26 13.49 -3.88
C ASP A 186 -3.47 12.19 -3.69
N VAL A 187 -4.07 11.04 -4.03
CA VAL A 187 -3.46 9.69 -3.89
C VAL A 187 -2.12 9.53 -4.60
N ASN A 188 -1.87 10.31 -5.65
CA ASN A 188 -0.61 10.32 -6.41
C ASN A 188 0.35 11.45 -6.02
N GLU A 189 -0.05 12.32 -5.10
CA GLU A 189 0.73 13.47 -4.64
C GLU A 189 1.22 13.27 -3.20
N LYS A 190 0.39 12.65 -2.35
CA LYS A 190 0.67 12.40 -0.94
C LYS A 190 0.63 10.93 -0.60
N PHE A 191 1.26 10.60 0.52
CA PHE A 191 1.11 9.30 1.13
C PHE A 191 -0.17 9.27 1.95
N HIS A 192 -0.93 8.20 1.79
CA HIS A 192 -2.12 7.89 2.58
C HIS A 192 -1.92 6.58 3.32
N VAL A 193 -2.61 6.41 4.44
CA VAL A 193 -2.61 5.15 5.20
C VAL A 193 -3.83 4.34 4.81
N TYR A 194 -3.60 3.20 4.16
CA TYR A 194 -4.61 2.19 3.83
C TYR A 194 -4.61 1.15 4.94
N LYS A 195 -5.74 1.02 5.64
CA LYS A 195 -5.84 0.21 6.86
C LYS A 195 -7.00 -0.78 6.75
N ALA A 196 -6.78 -2.02 7.17
CA ALA A 196 -7.85 -2.98 7.40
C ALA A 196 -7.84 -3.48 8.85
N ASP A 197 -8.95 -3.29 9.56
CA ASP A 197 -9.23 -3.94 10.84
C ASP A 197 -10.05 -5.21 10.58
N TRP A 198 -9.44 -6.36 10.81
CA TRP A 198 -10.01 -7.67 10.51
C TRP A 198 -10.20 -8.46 11.81
N THR A 199 -11.44 -8.80 12.11
CA THR A 199 -11.85 -9.60 13.28
C THR A 199 -12.66 -10.81 12.82
N PRO A 200 -12.98 -11.79 13.69
CA PRO A 200 -13.86 -12.91 13.34
C PRO A 200 -15.27 -12.47 12.90
N GLU A 201 -15.71 -11.28 13.31
CA GLU A 201 -17.05 -10.75 13.06
C GLU A 201 -17.14 -9.86 11.84
N LYS A 202 -16.07 -9.11 11.51
CA LYS A 202 -16.09 -8.14 10.41
C LYS A 202 -14.71 -7.72 9.94
N ILE A 203 -14.66 -7.21 8.73
CA ILE A 203 -13.54 -6.47 8.15
C ILE A 203 -14.00 -5.02 7.95
N ASN A 204 -13.23 -4.07 8.46
CA ASN A 204 -13.42 -2.65 8.14
C ASN A 204 -12.16 -2.13 7.43
N VAL A 205 -12.35 -1.40 6.34
CA VAL A 205 -11.24 -0.76 5.62
C VAL A 205 -11.35 0.75 5.77
N TYR A 206 -10.20 1.41 5.91
CA TYR A 206 -10.07 2.85 6.12
C TYR A 206 -8.97 3.44 5.23
N ILE A 207 -9.13 4.72 4.90
CA ILE A 207 -8.09 5.57 4.30
C ILE A 207 -7.93 6.79 5.19
N ASP A 208 -6.73 7.07 5.71
CA ASP A 208 -6.44 8.20 6.61
C ASP A 208 -7.47 8.36 7.74
N ASP A 209 -7.85 7.25 8.36
CA ASP A 209 -8.87 7.14 9.42
C ASP A 209 -10.34 7.28 9.00
N GLN A 210 -10.63 7.63 7.74
CA GLN A 210 -11.99 7.54 7.22
C GLN A 210 -12.32 6.09 6.85
N LYS A 211 -13.33 5.50 7.51
CA LYS A 211 -13.84 4.17 7.14
C LYS A 211 -14.57 4.25 5.79
N ILE A 212 -14.22 3.35 4.88
CA ILE A 212 -14.79 3.30 3.53
C ILE A 212 -15.61 2.05 3.25
N PHE A 213 -15.31 0.95 3.94
CA PHE A 213 -15.91 -0.35 3.66
C PHE A 213 -16.11 -1.13 4.96
N THR A 214 -17.22 -1.87 5.05
CA THR A 214 -17.50 -2.82 6.13
C THR A 214 -18.06 -4.10 5.52
N TYR A 215 -17.37 -5.23 5.78
CA TYR A 215 -17.87 -6.56 5.47
C TYR A 215 -18.11 -7.35 6.75
N GLU A 216 -19.36 -7.77 7.00
CA GLU A 216 -19.74 -8.48 8.23
C GLU A 216 -19.92 -9.98 7.99
N ASN A 217 -19.41 -10.80 8.91
CA ASN A 217 -19.61 -12.23 8.96
C ASN A 217 -21.02 -12.57 9.46
N LYS A 218 -22.05 -12.21 8.69
CA LYS A 218 -23.47 -12.43 9.06
C LYS A 218 -23.91 -13.87 8.88
N GLU A 219 -23.45 -14.51 7.80
CA GLU A 219 -23.94 -15.83 7.42
C GLU A 219 -23.23 -16.99 8.11
N LYS A 220 -22.02 -16.77 8.66
CA LYS A 220 -21.24 -17.80 9.35
C LYS A 220 -20.98 -19.07 8.52
N THR A 221 -20.85 -18.93 7.21
CA THR A 221 -20.51 -20.02 6.29
C THR A 221 -19.17 -19.74 5.61
N TYR A 222 -18.41 -20.77 5.26
CA TYR A 222 -17.13 -20.62 4.56
C TYR A 222 -17.28 -19.94 3.20
N GLU A 223 -18.35 -20.23 2.46
CA GLU A 223 -18.59 -19.66 1.12
C GLU A 223 -18.78 -18.15 1.13
N ALA A 224 -19.35 -17.62 2.22
CA ALA A 224 -19.50 -16.19 2.46
C ALA A 224 -18.30 -15.62 3.25
N TRP A 225 -17.70 -16.38 4.16
CA TRP A 225 -16.64 -15.92 5.04
C TRP A 225 -15.47 -16.91 5.09
N PRO A 226 -14.56 -16.87 4.10
CA PRO A 226 -13.31 -17.62 4.13
C PRO A 226 -12.19 -16.88 4.91
N PHE A 227 -12.54 -15.82 5.66
CA PHE A 227 -11.61 -14.94 6.39
C PHE A 227 -11.41 -15.39 7.84
N ASP A 228 -11.34 -16.69 8.08
CA ASP A 228 -11.10 -17.36 9.37
C ASP A 228 -9.87 -18.27 9.34
N GLN A 229 -8.90 -17.91 8.50
CA GLN A 229 -7.62 -18.58 8.28
C GLN A 229 -6.50 -17.54 8.06
N PRO A 230 -5.21 -17.91 8.05
CA PRO A 230 -4.11 -16.98 7.81
C PRO A 230 -4.08 -16.45 6.37
N TYR A 231 -3.83 -15.16 6.21
CA TYR A 231 -3.67 -14.47 4.93
C TYR A 231 -2.29 -13.83 4.82
N PHE A 232 -1.69 -13.91 3.64
CA PHE A 232 -0.44 -13.20 3.30
C PHE A 232 -0.75 -11.90 2.55
N ILE A 233 0.20 -10.97 2.56
CA ILE A 233 0.09 -9.64 1.99
C ILE A 233 0.66 -9.65 0.58
N ILE A 234 0.02 -8.91 -0.34
CA ILE A 234 0.47 -8.70 -1.72
C ILE A 234 0.50 -7.19 -2.00
N LEU A 235 1.61 -6.75 -2.61
CA LEU A 235 1.81 -5.41 -3.13
C LEU A 235 2.22 -5.52 -4.60
N ASN A 236 1.47 -4.93 -5.52
CA ASN A 236 1.84 -4.91 -6.93
C ASN A 236 1.42 -3.62 -7.62
N LEU A 237 2.00 -3.44 -8.81
CA LEU A 237 1.58 -2.45 -9.79
C LEU A 237 1.34 -3.16 -11.12
N ALA A 238 0.08 -3.51 -11.39
CA ALA A 238 -0.32 -4.03 -12.68
C ALA A 238 -0.34 -2.93 -13.75
N VAL A 239 -0.25 -3.34 -15.01
CA VAL A 239 -0.38 -2.49 -16.19
C VAL A 239 -1.41 -3.12 -17.12
N GLY A 240 -2.45 -2.38 -17.47
CA GLY A 240 -3.50 -2.88 -18.36
C GLY A 240 -4.46 -3.83 -17.64
N GLY A 241 -4.75 -4.96 -18.27
CA GLY A 241 -5.81 -5.88 -17.83
C GLY A 241 -7.21 -5.40 -18.17
N PHE A 242 -8.18 -6.29 -17.94
CA PHE A 242 -9.61 -6.02 -18.19
C PHE A 242 -10.14 -4.81 -17.43
N TRP A 243 -9.53 -4.49 -16.28
CA TRP A 243 -9.91 -3.33 -15.47
C TRP A 243 -8.93 -2.17 -15.59
N GLY A 244 -7.66 -2.32 -15.19
CA GLY A 244 -6.67 -1.23 -15.27
C GLY A 244 -6.48 -0.64 -16.68
N GLY A 245 -6.66 -1.48 -17.71
CA GLY A 245 -6.57 -1.15 -19.13
C GLY A 245 -7.93 -1.00 -19.81
N LYS A 246 -9.03 -0.84 -19.06
CA LYS A 246 -10.38 -0.70 -19.63
C LYS A 246 -10.48 0.46 -20.63
N GLU A 247 -9.75 1.54 -20.40
CA GLU A 247 -9.65 2.68 -21.33
C GLU A 247 -8.33 2.66 -22.13
N GLY A 248 -7.68 1.50 -22.22
CA GLY A 248 -6.36 1.29 -22.80
C GLY A 248 -5.22 1.66 -21.85
N ILE A 249 -4.00 1.62 -22.38
CA ILE A 249 -2.77 2.02 -21.67
C ILE A 249 -2.24 3.32 -22.33
N ASP A 250 -1.75 4.27 -21.52
CA ASP A 250 -1.01 5.43 -22.02
C ASP A 250 0.49 5.13 -21.95
N ASP A 251 1.11 4.88 -23.09
CA ASP A 251 2.52 4.52 -23.13
C ASP A 251 3.45 5.68 -22.70
N THR A 252 2.96 6.93 -22.75
CA THR A 252 3.77 8.14 -22.53
C THR A 252 3.99 8.46 -21.05
N ILE A 253 3.21 7.85 -20.14
CA ILE A 253 3.35 8.06 -18.70
C ILE A 253 4.45 7.20 -18.08
N PHE A 254 4.96 6.17 -18.76
CA PHE A 254 5.94 5.26 -18.19
C PHE A 254 7.36 5.85 -18.20
N PRO A 255 8.16 5.62 -17.14
CA PRO A 255 7.88 4.73 -16.01
C PRO A 255 6.94 5.34 -14.95
N GLN A 256 6.21 4.46 -14.25
CA GLN A 256 5.35 4.84 -13.12
C GLN A 256 5.80 4.16 -11.83
N LYS A 257 5.82 4.93 -10.74
CA LYS A 257 6.33 4.50 -9.44
C LYS A 257 5.22 4.47 -8.41
N TYR A 258 5.14 3.36 -7.71
CA TYR A 258 4.31 3.11 -6.55
C TYR A 258 5.20 3.08 -5.31
N TYR A 259 5.00 4.03 -4.40
CA TYR A 259 5.85 4.20 -3.22
C TYR A 259 5.14 3.69 -1.99
N ILE A 260 5.79 2.83 -1.22
CA ILE A 260 5.29 2.32 0.05
C ILE A 260 6.31 2.68 1.14
N ASP A 261 5.88 3.48 2.10
CA ASP A 261 6.69 3.94 3.24
C ASP A 261 6.83 2.85 4.29
N TYR A 262 5.73 2.17 4.64
CA TYR A 262 5.77 1.02 5.53
C TYR A 262 4.60 0.06 5.30
N VAL A 263 4.79 -1.17 5.77
CA VAL A 263 3.73 -2.13 6.08
C VAL A 263 3.85 -2.51 7.54
N ARG A 264 2.76 -2.38 8.30
CA ARG A 264 2.72 -2.74 9.73
C ARG A 264 1.50 -3.58 10.01
N VAL A 265 1.69 -4.65 10.79
CA VAL A 265 0.63 -5.55 11.22
C VAL A 265 0.62 -5.61 12.73
N TYR A 266 -0.57 -5.44 13.28
CA TYR A 266 -0.83 -5.38 14.70
C TYR A 266 -1.84 -6.45 15.10
N GLN A 267 -1.66 -7.02 16.29
CA GLN A 267 -2.70 -7.81 16.94
C GLN A 267 -3.46 -6.92 17.92
N ASN A 268 -4.79 -6.92 17.80
CA ASN A 268 -5.67 -6.23 18.75
C ASN A 268 -5.64 -7.03 20.07
N LYS A 269 -5.40 -6.36 21.19
CA LYS A 269 -5.41 -6.96 22.53
C LYS A 269 -6.83 -7.37 22.94
#